data_AF-A0A350EWK9-F1
#
_entry.id   AF-A0A350EWK9-F1
#
_cell.length_a   1.000
_cell.length_b   1.000
_cell.length_c   1.000
_cell.angle_alpha   90.00
_cell.angle_beta   90.00
_cell.angle_gamma   90.00
#
_symmetry.space_group_name_H-M   'P 1'
#
loop_
_entity.id
_entity.type
_entity.pdbx_description
1 polymer ?
#
loop_
_entity_poly.entity_id
_entity_poly.type
_entity_poly.pdbx_seq_one_letter_code
_entity_poly.pdbx_strand_id
1 'polypeptide(L)'
;YWPAISTPVVIGDRVIVPVGRDDRRGQSRIHAVKLGGNGDVTGTHRAWERNDIGVFVPALAVHDGKVILLRNRGEIVCLDPKSGDTVWSGALPEGRSSYYASPLIVNDVLYAAREDGV
;
A
#
# COMPACT_ATOMS: atom_id res chain seq x y z
N TYR A 1 13.54 10.13 -7.62
CA TYR A 1 12.36 10.91 -7.21
C TYR A 1 11.33 9.94 -6.65
N TRP A 2 10.78 10.23 -5.48
CA TRP A 2 9.93 9.31 -4.72
C TRP A 2 8.62 10.01 -4.38
N PRO A 3 7.65 10.04 -5.31
CA PRO A 3 6.40 10.76 -5.09
C PRO A 3 5.54 10.08 -4.03
N ALA A 4 4.86 10.86 -3.19
CA ALA A 4 3.76 10.37 -2.35
C ALA A 4 2.44 10.68 -3.07
N ILE A 5 2.02 9.78 -3.98
CA ILE A 5 0.77 9.92 -4.76
C ILE A 5 -0.37 9.12 -4.15
N SER A 6 -0.12 7.87 -3.76
CA SER A 6 -1.09 7.05 -3.04
C SER A 6 -1.52 7.72 -1.73
N THR A 7 -2.80 7.57 -1.38
CA THR A 7 -3.35 8.09 -0.12
C THR A 7 -2.85 7.23 1.05
N PRO A 8 -2.22 7.83 2.07
CA PRO A 8 -1.83 7.10 3.27
C PRO A 8 -3.07 6.70 4.09
N VAL A 9 -2.96 5.61 4.84
CA VAL A 9 -4.06 5.15 5.72
C VAL A 9 -3.64 5.20 7.18
N VAL A 10 -4.56 5.63 8.03
CA VAL A 10 -4.38 5.58 9.49
C VAL A 10 -5.01 4.29 10.00
N ILE A 11 -4.26 3.53 10.80
CA ILE A 11 -4.71 2.28 11.40
C ILE A 11 -4.10 2.11 12.79
N GLY A 12 -4.95 2.15 13.83
CA GLY A 12 -4.49 2.20 15.21
C GLY A 12 -3.65 3.45 15.50
N ASP A 13 -2.45 3.25 16.03
CA ASP A 13 -1.51 4.31 16.45
C ASP A 13 -0.50 4.71 15.36
N ARG A 14 -0.76 4.37 14.10
CA ARG A 14 0.19 4.57 13.00
C ARG A 14 -0.49 5.01 11.71
N VAL A 15 0.28 5.70 10.88
CA VAL A 15 -0.03 5.99 9.49
C VAL A 15 0.87 5.14 8.59
N ILE A 16 0.26 4.49 7.60
CA ILE A 16 0.98 3.75 6.57
C ILE A 16 1.07 4.61 5.32
N VAL A 17 2.28 4.86 4.85
CA VAL A 17 2.59 5.84 3.80
C VAL A 17 3.35 5.14 2.67
N PRO A 18 2.68 4.85 1.53
CA PRO A 18 3.36 4.45 0.32
C PRO A 18 4.09 5.66 -0.29
N VAL A 19 5.30 5.42 -0.78
CA VAL A 19 6.09 6.44 -1.47
C VAL A 19 6.78 5.77 -2.66
N GLY A 20 6.86 6.48 -3.77
CA GLY A 20 7.49 5.96 -4.98
C GLY A 20 6.49 5.46 -6.01
N ARG A 21 6.97 4.52 -6.82
CA ARG A 21 6.27 3.96 -7.96
C ARG A 21 6.54 2.47 -8.06
N ASP A 22 5.50 1.65 -8.00
CA ASP A 22 5.60 0.21 -8.27
C ASP A 22 5.65 -0.13 -9.76
N ASP A 23 5.25 0.80 -10.63
CA ASP A 23 5.40 0.70 -12.09
C ASP A 23 6.83 0.97 -12.60
N ARG A 24 7.78 1.24 -11.70
CA ARG A 24 9.21 1.39 -12.00
C ARG A 24 10.04 0.49 -11.11
N ARG A 25 10.96 -0.25 -11.73
CA ARG A 25 11.82 -1.20 -11.01
C ARG A 25 12.61 -0.48 -9.92
N GLY A 26 12.58 -1.07 -8.72
CA GLY A 26 13.31 -0.56 -7.56
C GLY A 26 12.77 0.76 -7.04
N GLN A 27 11.54 1.15 -7.40
CA GLN A 27 10.89 2.37 -6.91
C GLN A 27 9.71 2.14 -5.97
N SER A 28 9.51 0.92 -5.47
CA SER A 28 8.48 0.63 -4.47
C SER A 28 9.00 0.93 -3.06
N ARG A 29 8.31 1.79 -2.30
CA ARG A 29 8.56 1.97 -0.87
C ARG A 29 7.25 2.14 -0.10
N ILE A 30 7.28 1.72 1.15
CA ILE A 30 6.19 1.93 2.10
C ILE A 30 6.75 2.06 3.51
N HIS A 31 6.19 2.98 4.28
CA HIS A 31 6.63 3.28 5.64
C HIS A 31 5.46 3.17 6.60
N ALA A 32 5.73 2.76 7.84
CA ALA A 32 4.85 3.04 8.96
C ALA A 32 5.46 4.11 9.86
N VAL A 33 4.67 5.10 10.20
CA VAL A 33 5.03 6.16 11.14
C VAL A 33 4.03 6.16 12.28
N LYS A 34 4.52 6.08 13.52
CA LYS A 34 3.70 6.21 14.73
C LYS A 34 3.14 7.63 14.83
N LEU A 35 1.89 7.74 15.23
CA LEU A 35 1.23 9.02 15.50
C LEU A 35 1.77 9.66 16.78
N GLY A 36 1.50 10.96 16.96
CA GLY A 36 1.82 11.70 18.19
C GLY A 36 3.16 12.45 18.18
N GLY A 37 3.95 12.32 17.11
CA GLY A 37 5.16 13.11 16.92
C GLY A 37 4.89 14.50 16.32
N ASN A 38 5.87 15.40 16.40
CA ASN A 38 5.81 16.76 15.84
C ASN A 38 7.12 17.10 15.12
N GLY A 39 7.03 17.81 13.99
CA GLY A 39 8.19 18.16 13.16
C GLY A 39 8.79 16.97 12.42
N ASP A 40 10.12 16.94 12.28
CA ASP A 40 10.83 15.78 11.73
C ASP A 40 10.87 14.64 12.76
N VAL A 41 10.15 13.58 12.47
CA VAL A 41 9.99 12.42 13.34
C VAL A 41 10.68 11.17 12.78
N THR A 42 11.53 11.32 11.76
CA THR A 42 12.14 10.19 11.03
C THR A 42 12.93 9.26 11.95
N GLY A 43 13.65 9.82 12.93
CA GLY A 43 14.45 9.05 13.90
C GLY A 43 13.66 8.51 15.08
N THR A 44 12.45 9.01 15.35
CA THR A 44 11.72 8.75 16.60
C THR A 44 10.41 7.99 16.41
N HIS A 45 9.73 8.18 15.29
CA HIS A 45 8.39 7.63 15.06
C HIS A 45 8.29 6.70 13.85
N ARG A 46 9.31 6.57 13.00
CA ARG A 46 9.31 5.53 11.96
C ARG A 46 9.35 4.15 12.63
N ALA A 47 8.25 3.41 12.55
CA ALA A 47 8.13 2.08 13.13
C ALA A 47 8.86 1.03 12.26
N TRP A 48 8.65 1.11 10.94
CA TRP A 48 9.30 0.25 9.97
C TRP A 48 9.28 0.89 8.59
N GLU A 49 10.10 0.37 7.69
CA GLU A 49 10.09 0.69 6.27
C GLU A 49 10.35 -0.56 5.43
N ARG A 50 9.80 -0.57 4.22
CA ARG A 50 10.04 -1.59 3.20
C ARG A 50 10.36 -0.92 1.87
N ASN A 51 11.32 -1.50 1.16
CA ASN A 51 11.82 -1.02 -0.13
C ASN A 51 11.61 -2.04 -1.27
N ASP A 52 10.95 -3.16 -0.96
CA ASP A 52 10.62 -4.25 -1.87
C ASP A 52 9.17 -4.16 -2.37
N ILE A 53 8.30 -3.50 -1.61
CA ILE A 53 6.87 -3.34 -1.91
C ILE A 53 6.40 -1.89 -1.73
N GLY A 54 5.29 -1.56 -2.36
CA GLY A 54 4.70 -0.23 -2.41
C GLY A 54 3.67 -0.15 -3.53
N VAL A 55 2.99 0.99 -3.62
CA VAL A 55 2.00 1.29 -4.66
C VAL A 55 2.24 2.68 -5.21
N PHE A 56 2.03 2.87 -6.52
CA PHE A 56 2.16 4.18 -7.14
C PHE A 56 0.91 5.06 -6.92
N VAL A 57 -0.23 4.64 -7.48
CA VAL A 57 -1.48 5.43 -7.53
C VAL A 57 -2.57 4.90 -6.60
N PRO A 58 -2.88 3.59 -6.59
CA PRO A 58 -3.99 3.08 -5.78
C PRO A 58 -3.84 3.44 -4.31
N ALA A 59 -4.92 3.89 -3.67
CA ALA A 59 -4.96 4.01 -2.22
C ALA A 59 -4.87 2.61 -1.59
N LEU A 60 -4.35 2.55 -0.36
CA LEU A 60 -4.37 1.32 0.42
C LEU A 60 -5.79 1.02 0.90
N ALA A 61 -6.16 -0.27 0.96
CA ALA A 61 -7.36 -0.69 1.65
C ALA A 61 -7.02 -1.12 3.08
N VAL A 62 -7.95 -0.89 4.01
CA VAL A 62 -7.89 -1.39 5.39
C VAL A 62 -9.06 -2.33 5.59
N HIS A 63 -8.78 -3.55 6.03
CA HIS A 63 -9.80 -4.55 6.33
C HIS A 63 -9.32 -5.48 7.42
N ASP A 64 -10.18 -5.80 8.38
CA ASP A 64 -9.87 -6.69 9.52
C ASP A 64 -8.51 -6.41 10.22
N GLY A 65 -8.22 -5.12 10.45
CA GLY A 65 -6.98 -4.70 11.10
C GLY A 65 -5.71 -4.92 10.27
N LYS A 66 -5.85 -5.19 8.97
CA LYS A 66 -4.76 -5.37 8.00
C LYS A 66 -4.75 -4.27 6.96
N VAL A 67 -3.61 -4.12 6.30
CA VAL A 67 -3.42 -3.14 5.21
C VAL A 67 -3.16 -3.89 3.93
N ILE A 68 -3.93 -3.60 2.90
CA ILE A 68 -3.92 -4.32 1.63
C ILE A 68 -3.49 -3.37 0.52
N LEU A 69 -2.44 -3.77 -0.19
CA LEU A 69 -1.89 -3.09 -1.36
C LEU A 69 -2.43 -3.77 -2.61
N LEU A 70 -2.96 -2.99 -3.55
CA LEU A 70 -3.15 -3.39 -4.94
C LEU A 70 -2.03 -2.77 -5.77
N ARG A 71 -1.13 -3.60 -6.28
CA ARG A 71 0.01 -3.15 -7.09
C ARG A 71 -0.40 -3.00 -8.56
N ASN A 72 0.34 -2.20 -9.31
CA ASN A 72 0.01 -1.80 -10.68
C ASN A 72 -0.19 -2.98 -11.66
N ARG A 73 0.41 -4.14 -11.40
CA ARG A 73 0.26 -5.38 -12.22
C ARG A 73 -0.69 -6.41 -11.64
N GLY A 74 -1.50 -6.04 -10.66
CA GLY A 74 -2.55 -6.90 -10.10
C GLY A 74 -2.10 -7.80 -8.97
N GLU A 75 -0.84 -7.71 -8.54
CA GLU A 75 -0.41 -8.33 -7.30
C GLU A 75 -1.11 -7.67 -6.11
N ILE A 76 -1.57 -8.49 -5.18
CA ILE A 76 -2.18 -8.08 -3.93
C ILE A 76 -1.26 -8.50 -2.78
N VAL A 77 -0.96 -7.57 -1.89
CA VAL A 77 -0.13 -7.83 -0.71
C VAL A 77 -0.87 -7.38 0.54
N CYS A 78 -1.09 -8.29 1.47
CA CYS A 78 -1.67 -7.98 2.77
C CYS A 78 -0.55 -7.90 3.81
N LEU A 79 -0.52 -6.79 4.55
CA LEU A 79 0.49 -6.49 5.55
C LEU A 79 -0.12 -6.48 6.94
N ASP A 80 0.65 -6.98 7.91
CA ASP A 80 0.43 -6.59 9.30
C ASP A 80 0.92 -5.15 9.49
N PRO A 81 0.06 -4.21 9.89
CA PRO A 81 0.45 -2.82 10.01
C PRO A 81 1.49 -2.61 11.12
N LYS A 82 1.56 -3.48 12.14
CA LYS A 82 2.46 -3.30 13.28
C LYS A 82 3.90 -3.67 12.92
N SER A 83 4.10 -4.82 12.29
CA SER A 83 5.44 -5.31 11.94
C SER A 83 5.89 -4.94 10.53
N GLY A 84 4.94 -4.71 9.61
CA GLY A 84 5.23 -4.54 8.18
C GLY A 84 5.39 -5.87 7.43
N ASP A 85 5.23 -7.00 8.12
CA ASP A 85 5.35 -8.33 7.53
C ASP A 85 4.20 -8.61 6.58
N THR A 86 4.51 -9.35 5.51
CA THR A 86 3.48 -9.88 4.62
C THR A 86 2.74 -11.01 5.32
N VAL A 87 1.44 -10.85 5.53
CA VAL A 87 0.56 -11.89 6.09
C VAL A 87 0.16 -12.88 5.02
N TRP A 88 -0.19 -12.38 3.83
CA TRP A 88 -0.43 -13.17 2.64
C TRP A 88 -0.22 -12.33 1.38
N SER A 89 -0.04 -13.01 0.25
CA SER A 89 -0.02 -12.40 -1.07
C SER A 89 -0.90 -13.20 -2.04
N GLY A 90 -1.39 -12.51 -3.06
CA GLY A 90 -2.18 -13.08 -4.14
C GLY A 90 -2.00 -12.27 -5.41
N ALA A 91 -2.67 -12.67 -6.48
CA ALA A 91 -2.68 -11.94 -7.73
C ALA A 91 -4.04 -12.03 -8.40
N LEU A 92 -4.46 -10.92 -8.99
CA LEU A 92 -5.57 -10.87 -9.93
C LEU A 92 -5.12 -11.41 -11.30
N PRO A 93 -6.06 -11.79 -12.19
CA PRO A 93 -5.72 -12.21 -13.54
C PRO A 93 -4.84 -11.18 -14.26
N GLU A 94 -3.80 -11.68 -14.92
CA GLU A 94 -2.87 -10.86 -15.68
C GLU A 94 -3.58 -10.12 -16.83
N GLY A 95 -3.06 -8.94 -17.16
CA GLY A 95 -3.57 -8.11 -18.23
C GLY A 95 -2.52 -7.10 -18.68
N ARG A 96 -2.69 -6.55 -19.89
CA ARG A 96 -1.78 -5.54 -20.43
C ARG A 96 -1.91 -4.19 -19.71
N SER A 97 -3.14 -3.86 -19.32
CA SER A 97 -3.52 -2.63 -18.63
C SER A 97 -3.13 -2.66 -17.15
N SER A 98 -2.96 -1.49 -16.54
CA SER A 98 -2.53 -1.39 -15.14
C SER A 98 -3.72 -1.25 -14.20
N TYR A 99 -3.51 -1.55 -12.93
CA TYR A 99 -4.44 -1.18 -11.87
C TYR A 99 -3.98 0.15 -11.26
N TYR A 100 -4.71 1.24 -11.53
CA TYR A 100 -4.50 2.53 -10.88
C TYR A 100 -5.70 3.00 -10.05
N ALA A 101 -6.86 2.36 -10.21
CA ALA A 101 -7.98 2.58 -9.32
C ALA A 101 -7.68 1.99 -7.93
N SER A 102 -8.14 2.66 -6.88
CA SER A 102 -8.09 2.12 -5.53
C SER A 102 -8.99 0.88 -5.40
N PRO A 103 -8.55 -0.18 -4.71
CA PRO A 103 -9.41 -1.32 -4.42
C PRO A 103 -10.52 -0.94 -3.45
N LEU A 104 -11.64 -1.64 -3.54
CA LEU A 104 -12.77 -1.57 -2.60
C LEU A 104 -12.99 -2.93 -1.97
N ILE A 105 -13.27 -2.97 -0.67
CA ILE A 105 -13.62 -4.21 0.01
C ILE A 105 -15.06 -4.12 0.49
N VAL A 106 -15.87 -5.12 0.12
CA VAL A 106 -17.27 -5.27 0.56
C VAL A 106 -17.50 -6.74 0.90
N ASN A 107 -18.02 -7.03 2.08
CA ASN A 107 -18.34 -8.39 2.54
C ASN A 107 -17.18 -9.37 2.32
N ASP A 108 -15.97 -9.01 2.76
CA ASP A 108 -14.74 -9.81 2.63
C ASP A 108 -14.27 -10.09 1.19
N VAL A 109 -14.85 -9.41 0.20
CA VAL A 109 -14.44 -9.49 -1.21
C VAL A 109 -13.74 -8.20 -1.63
N LEU A 110 -12.55 -8.36 -2.23
CA LEU A 110 -11.81 -7.25 -2.83
C LEU A 110 -12.21 -7.07 -4.30
N TYR A 111 -12.66 -5.87 -4.63
CA TYR A 111 -12.97 -5.41 -5.97
C TYR A 111 -11.85 -4.48 -6.45
N ALA A 112 -11.41 -4.67 -7.68
CA ALA A 112 -10.34 -3.89 -8.29
C ALA A 112 -10.68 -3.66 -9.76
N ALA A 113 -10.78 -2.39 -10.16
CA ALA A 113 -10.96 -2.02 -11.54
C ALA A 113 -9.59 -1.76 -12.20
N ARG A 114 -9.39 -2.34 -13.37
CA ARG A 114 -8.22 -2.13 -14.22
C ARG A 114 -8.51 -1.06 -15.27
N GLU A 115 -7.47 -0.42 -15.81
CA GLU A 115 -7.63 0.70 -16.76
C GLU A 115 -8.44 0.35 -18.03
N ASP A 116 -8.54 -0.94 -18.40
CA ASP A 116 -9.35 -1.43 -19.51
C ASP A 116 -10.84 -1.62 -19.16
N GLY A 117 -11.26 -1.31 -17.92
CA GLY A 117 -12.64 -1.44 -17.47
C GLY A 117 -13.04 -2.84 -17.01
N VAL A 118 -12.06 -3.72 -16.78
CA VAL A 118 -12.23 -5.06 -16.18
C VAL A 118 -12.10 -4.97 -14.67
#